data_AF-A0ABD3Z8D3-F1
#
_entry.id   AF-A0ABD3Z8D3-F1
#
_cell.length_a   1.000
_cell.length_b   1.000
_cell.length_c   1.000
_cell.angle_alpha   90.00
_cell.angle_beta   90.00
_cell.angle_gamma   90.00
#
_symmetry.space_group_name_H-M   'P 1'
#
loop_
_entity.id
_entity.type
_entity.pdbx_description
1 polymer ?
#
loop_
_entity_poly.entity_id
_entity_poly.type
_entity_poly.pdbx_seq_one_letter_code
_entity_poly.pdbx_strand_id
1 'polypeptide(L)'
;MKKFLWAILFLTPLAANAEESALDQLKQSPAAICKDHAQPDQCKVAVQATMLAVYNITSLDAGCESSSDEVKAKMNNELKAQCAAAKEISDYLKSQNR
;
A
#
# COMPACT_ATOMS: atom_id res chain seq x y z
N MET A 1 -54.30 -23.25 11.26
CA MET A 1 -53.36 -24.29 10.79
C MET A 1 -52.34 -23.66 9.85
N LYS A 2 -51.05 -23.97 10.09
CA LYS A 2 -49.81 -23.86 9.29
C LYS A 2 -49.76 -22.88 8.09
N LYS A 3 -48.88 -21.86 8.15
CA LYS A 3 -47.53 -21.76 7.51
C LYS A 3 -47.60 -21.72 5.97
N PHE A 4 -47.05 -20.74 5.25
CA PHE A 4 -45.63 -20.39 5.17
C PHE A 4 -45.48 -19.03 4.44
N LEU A 5 -44.83 -18.07 5.06
CA LEU A 5 -44.27 -16.91 4.36
C LEU A 5 -42.97 -17.36 3.68
N TRP A 6 -42.98 -17.47 2.35
CA TRP A 6 -41.77 -17.66 1.54
C TRP A 6 -40.99 -16.33 1.53
N ALA A 7 -40.01 -16.22 2.43
CA ALA A 7 -38.98 -15.20 2.33
C ALA A 7 -38.06 -15.59 1.16
N ILE A 8 -38.20 -14.89 0.04
CA ILE A 8 -37.24 -14.94 -1.05
C ILE A 8 -35.94 -14.34 -0.50
N LEU A 9 -35.02 -15.21 -0.09
CA LEU A 9 -33.62 -14.89 0.11
C LEU A 9 -33.07 -14.40 -1.23
N PHE A 10 -33.08 -13.10 -1.44
CA PHE A 10 -32.16 -12.44 -2.34
C PHE A 10 -30.75 -12.60 -1.76
N LEU A 11 -30.21 -13.82 -1.88
CA LEU A 11 -28.77 -14.03 -1.92
C LEU A 11 -28.33 -13.55 -3.30
N THR A 12 -28.28 -12.23 -3.47
CA THR A 12 -27.43 -11.68 -4.52
C THR A 12 -26.02 -12.13 -4.17
N PRO A 13 -25.35 -12.91 -5.03
CA PRO A 13 -23.92 -13.08 -4.87
C PRO A 13 -23.36 -11.67 -5.02
N LEU A 14 -22.77 -11.15 -3.94
CA LEU A 14 -21.80 -10.06 -4.04
C LEU A 14 -20.66 -10.61 -4.89
N ALA A 15 -20.88 -10.61 -6.20
CA ALA A 15 -19.88 -10.93 -7.19
C ALA A 15 -18.71 -9.99 -6.94
N ALA A 16 -17.56 -10.61 -6.72
CA ALA A 16 -16.30 -9.96 -6.44
C ALA A 16 -15.95 -8.95 -7.54
N ASN A 17 -16.19 -7.66 -7.26
CA ASN A 17 -15.64 -6.53 -8.02
C ASN A 17 -14.43 -5.92 -7.27
N ALA A 18 -13.60 -6.77 -6.64
CA ALA A 18 -12.53 -6.32 -5.74
C ALA A 18 -11.29 -5.78 -6.48
N GLU A 19 -11.09 -6.09 -7.76
CA GLU A 19 -9.93 -5.60 -8.53
C GLU A 19 -10.11 -4.14 -8.98
N GLU A 20 -11.34 -3.67 -9.18
CA GLU A 20 -11.67 -2.25 -9.39
C GLU A 20 -11.57 -1.45 -8.06
N SER A 21 -11.32 -2.10 -6.92
CA SER A 21 -11.58 -1.54 -5.58
C SER A 21 -10.40 -0.92 -4.83
N ALA A 22 -9.15 -1.39 -5.03
CA ALA A 22 -8.00 -0.91 -4.25
C ALA A 22 -7.15 0.12 -5.00
N LEU A 23 -6.91 -0.11 -6.29
CA LEU A 23 -6.11 0.81 -7.12
C LEU A 23 -6.82 2.14 -7.30
N ASP A 24 -8.14 2.14 -7.50
CA ASP A 24 -8.89 3.37 -7.69
C ASP A 24 -9.03 4.15 -6.38
N GLN A 25 -9.15 3.47 -5.23
CA GLN A 25 -9.02 4.12 -3.93
C GLN A 25 -7.64 4.77 -3.76
N LEU A 26 -6.56 4.08 -4.16
CA LEU A 26 -5.21 4.63 -4.08
C LEU A 26 -5.05 5.87 -4.98
N LYS A 27 -5.58 5.85 -6.21
CA LYS A 27 -5.58 6.99 -7.13
C LYS A 27 -6.38 8.17 -6.58
N GLN A 28 -7.50 7.91 -5.91
CA GLN A 28 -8.36 8.95 -5.34
C GLN A 28 -7.85 9.47 -4.00
N SER A 29 -6.97 8.72 -3.32
CA SER A 29 -6.49 9.05 -1.96
C SER A 29 -5.87 10.45 -1.84
N PRO A 30 -5.05 10.99 -2.77
CA PRO A 30 -4.50 12.32 -2.60
C PRO A 30 -5.60 13.39 -2.65
N ALA A 31 -6.60 13.22 -3.52
CA ALA A 31 -7.72 14.14 -3.60
C ALA A 31 -8.60 14.08 -2.35
N ALA A 32 -8.83 12.88 -1.81
CA ALA A 32 -9.60 12.68 -0.58
C ALA A 32 -8.88 13.26 0.64
N ILE A 33 -7.58 13.00 0.81
CA ILE A 33 -6.76 13.49 1.93
C ILE A 33 -6.67 15.02 1.92
N CYS A 34 -6.54 15.62 0.74
CA CYS A 34 -6.24 17.05 0.62
C CYS A 34 -7.46 17.94 0.39
N LYS A 35 -8.68 17.39 0.43
CA LYS A 35 -9.92 18.08 0.04
C LYS A 35 -10.12 19.41 0.75
N ASP A 36 -9.85 19.45 2.06
CA ASP A 36 -10.11 20.62 2.92
C ASP A 36 -8.81 21.35 3.30
N HIS A 37 -7.68 21.02 2.66
CA HIS A 37 -6.40 21.67 2.91
C HIS A 37 -6.40 23.09 2.31
N ALA A 38 -5.83 24.08 3.02
CA ALA A 38 -5.77 25.48 2.57
C ALA A 38 -5.04 25.66 1.22
N GLN A 39 -4.16 24.72 0.88
CA GLN A 39 -3.45 24.64 -0.39
C GLN A 39 -3.61 23.22 -0.97
N PRO A 40 -4.74 22.90 -1.61
CA PRO A 40 -5.09 21.52 -1.94
C PRO A 40 -4.12 20.91 -2.95
N ASP A 41 -3.63 21.67 -3.93
CA ASP A 41 -2.73 21.13 -4.96
C ASP A 41 -1.31 20.87 -4.44
N GLN A 42 -0.80 21.73 -3.55
CA GLN A 42 0.50 21.49 -2.89
C GLN A 42 0.43 20.27 -1.96
N CYS A 43 -0.69 20.09 -1.25
CA CYS A 43 -0.94 18.90 -0.46
C CYS A 43 -0.95 17.64 -1.34
N LYS A 44 -1.65 17.64 -2.48
CA LYS A 44 -1.69 16.49 -3.40
C LYS A 44 -0.30 16.11 -3.89
N VAL A 45 0.52 17.09 -4.30
CA VAL A 45 1.91 16.86 -4.73
C VAL A 45 2.72 16.22 -3.60
N ALA A 46 2.59 16.72 -2.37
CA ALA A 46 3.31 16.16 -1.21
C ALA A 46 2.88 14.73 -0.90
N VAL A 47 1.57 14.43 -0.94
CA VAL A 47 1.03 13.08 -0.72
C VAL A 47 1.55 12.13 -1.81
N GLN A 48 1.48 12.52 -3.08
CA GLN A 48 1.97 11.71 -4.19
C GLN A 48 3.48 11.45 -4.11
N ALA A 49 4.27 12.48 -3.78
CA ALA A 49 5.71 12.33 -3.58
C ALA A 49 6.02 11.36 -2.42
N THR A 50 5.25 11.43 -1.34
CA THR A 50 5.38 10.51 -0.20
C THR A 50 5.05 9.07 -0.60
N MET A 51 3.97 8.86 -1.35
CA MET A 51 3.60 7.53 -1.87
C MET A 51 4.71 6.93 -2.72
N LEU A 52 5.31 7.73 -3.63
CA LEU A 52 6.44 7.29 -4.47
C LEU A 52 7.68 6.98 -3.63
N ALA A 53 8.00 7.80 -2.63
CA ALA A 53 9.12 7.56 -1.72
C ALA A 53 8.95 6.24 -0.95
N VAL A 54 7.77 6.00 -0.39
CA VAL A 54 7.42 4.75 0.30
C VAL A 54 7.54 3.56 -0.66
N TYR A 55 7.02 3.66 -1.88
CA TYR A 55 7.17 2.61 -2.89
C TYR A 55 8.64 2.30 -3.19
N ASN A 56 9.47 3.31 -3.43
CA ASN A 56 10.88 3.12 -3.75
C ASN A 56 11.64 2.45 -2.59
N ILE A 57 11.37 2.87 -1.35
CA ILE A 57 12.03 2.32 -0.15
C ILE A 57 11.61 0.87 0.08
N THR A 58 10.31 0.58 0.05
CA THR A 58 9.80 -0.78 0.26
C THR A 58 10.21 -1.73 -0.86
N SER A 59 10.30 -1.24 -2.10
CA SER A 59 10.84 -2.00 -3.24
C SER A 59 12.33 -2.32 -3.06
N LEU A 60 13.12 -1.36 -2.56
CA LEU A 60 14.53 -1.59 -2.23
C LEU A 60 14.69 -2.64 -1.11
N ASP A 61 13.94 -2.52 -0.01
CA ASP A 61 13.92 -3.53 1.08
C ASP A 61 13.61 -4.93 0.51
N ALA A 62 12.52 -5.05 -0.25
CA ALA A 62 12.13 -6.31 -0.88
C ALA A 62 13.22 -6.88 -1.79
N GLY A 63 13.83 -6.05 -2.64
CA GLY A 63 14.93 -6.48 -3.52
C GLY A 63 16.18 -6.92 -2.76
N CYS A 64 16.52 -6.23 -1.67
CA CYS A 64 17.62 -6.61 -0.79
C CYS A 64 17.34 -7.93 -0.07
N GLU A 65 16.13 -8.13 0.44
CA GLU A 65 15.72 -9.34 1.15
C GLU A 65 15.66 -10.56 0.20
N SER A 66 15.08 -10.39 -0.99
CA SER A 66 14.93 -11.47 -1.98
C SER A 66 16.21 -11.82 -2.73
N SER A 67 17.28 -11.03 -2.57
CA SER A 67 18.58 -11.30 -3.19
C SER A 67 19.22 -12.56 -2.61
N SER A 68 19.88 -13.35 -3.46
CA SER A 68 20.64 -14.52 -3.01
C SER A 68 21.85 -14.13 -2.15
N ASP A 69 22.33 -15.05 -1.33
CA ASP A 69 23.52 -14.82 -0.49
C ASP A 69 24.75 -14.46 -1.33
N GLU A 70 24.87 -15.02 -2.54
CA GLU A 70 25.96 -14.69 -3.46
C GLU A 70 25.87 -13.24 -3.96
N VAL A 71 24.67 -12.73 -4.21
CA VAL A 71 24.46 -11.32 -4.57
C VAL A 71 24.73 -10.42 -3.37
N LYS A 72 24.22 -10.77 -2.18
CA LYS A 72 24.46 -10.04 -0.93
C LYS A 72 25.95 -9.95 -0.58
N ALA A 73 26.71 -11.02 -0.83
CA ALA A 73 28.15 -11.05 -0.61
C ALA A 73 28.91 -10.07 -1.51
N LYS A 74 28.42 -9.83 -2.74
CA LYS A 74 29.02 -8.92 -3.73
C LYS A 74 28.61 -7.45 -3.55
N MET A 75 27.64 -7.15 -2.68
CA MET A 75 27.24 -5.77 -2.40
C MET A 75 28.37 -4.99 -1.74
N ASN A 76 28.62 -3.78 -2.24
CA ASN A 76 29.54 -2.84 -1.60
C ASN A 76 28.94 -2.31 -0.28
N ASN A 77 29.77 -1.61 0.51
CA ASN A 77 29.34 -1.11 1.82
C ASN A 77 28.21 -0.07 1.72
N GLU A 78 28.20 0.73 0.66
CA GLU A 78 27.15 1.73 0.43
C GLU A 78 25.79 1.07 0.20
N LEU A 79 25.72 0.09 -0.70
CA LEU A 79 24.50 -0.64 -0.99
C LEU A 79 24.02 -1.44 0.22
N LYS A 80 24.92 -2.03 1.00
CA LYS A 80 24.57 -2.68 2.27
C LYS A 80 23.93 -1.71 3.26
N ALA A 81 24.48 -0.49 3.39
CA ALA A 81 23.92 0.54 4.23
C ALA A 81 22.54 1.02 3.72
N GLN A 82 22.37 1.17 2.41
CA GLN A 82 21.08 1.49 1.79
C GLN A 82 20.03 0.40 2.04
N CYS A 83 20.39 -0.88 1.90
CA CYS A 83 19.51 -2.00 2.24
C CYS A 83 19.11 -2.00 3.72
N ALA A 84 20.07 -1.77 4.63
CA ALA A 84 19.79 -1.72 6.07
C ALA A 84 18.85 -0.55 6.42
N ALA A 85 19.07 0.63 5.86
CA ALA A 85 18.20 1.79 6.04
C ALA A 85 16.80 1.55 5.46
N ALA A 86 16.72 0.95 4.26
CA ALA A 86 15.44 0.62 3.64
C ALA A 86 14.62 -0.37 4.49
N LYS A 87 15.30 -1.35 5.10
CA LYS A 87 14.70 -2.29 6.04
C LYS A 87 14.15 -1.60 7.28
N GLU A 88 14.96 -0.77 7.93
CA GLU A 88 14.55 -0.02 9.13
C GLU A 88 13.32 0.85 8.86
N ILE A 89 13.32 1.60 7.76
CA ILE A 89 12.19 2.44 7.36
C ILE A 89 10.96 1.57 7.05
N SER A 90 11.13 0.47 6.31
CA SER A 90 10.02 -0.42 5.97
C SER A 90 9.41 -1.08 7.21
N ASP A 91 10.23 -1.46 8.19
CA ASP A 91 9.78 -2.03 9.46
C ASP A 91 9.05 -0.98 10.32
N TYR A 92 9.54 0.26 10.33
CA TYR A 92 8.81 1.38 10.94
C TYR A 92 7.44 1.59 10.28
N LEU A 93 7.36 1.66 8.95
CA LEU A 93 6.08 1.83 8.24
C LEU A 93 5.11 0.67 8.50
N LYS A 94 5.60 -0.58 8.53
CA LYS A 94 4.80 -1.77 8.89
C LYS A 94 4.27 -1.68 10.33
N SER A 95 5.01 -1.06 11.25
CA SER A 95 4.58 -0.90 12.65
C SER A 95 3.42 0.08 12.84
N GLN A 96 3.21 1.01 11.90
CA GLN A 96 2.12 2.00 11.98
C GLN A 96 0.72 1.41 11.72
N ASN A 97 0.66 0.19 11.17
CA ASN A 97 -0.60 -0.53 10.87
C ASN A 97 -0.94 -1.62 11.91
N ARG A 98 -0.26 -1.64 13.07
CA ARG A 98 -0.55 -2.54 14.19
C ARG A 98 -1.24 -1.81 15.33
#